data_AF-A0A8E7EHY1-F1
#
_entry.id   AF-A0A8E7EHY1-F1
#
_cell.length_a   1.000
_cell.length_b   1.000
_cell.length_c   1.000
_cell.angle_alpha   90.00
_cell.angle_beta   90.00
_cell.angle_gamma   90.00
#
_symmetry.space_group_name_H-M   'P 1'
#
loop_
_entity.id
_entity.type
_entity.pdbx_description
1 polymer ?
#
loop_
_entity_poly.entity_id
_entity_poly.type
_entity_poly.pdbx_seq_one_letter_code
_entity_poly.pdbx_strand_id
1 'polypeptide(L)'
;MDFEPIPFSVLSGIVDQILEDCDEDVVCTRMRLAGLEPRFRDAILTSDLLNAWQVFFYFFQEYPNDEAREILAFTPASSLAEGVSIGEYRDCLLTFVMDNARPTIIISDDLQEMRRFSGAQAYRQAINFIDSE
;
A
#
# COMPACT_ATOMS: atom_id res chain seq x y z
N MET A 1 0.69 -4.46 24.92
CA MET A 1 1.08 -5.88 24.80
C MET A 1 2.37 -5.87 24.02
N ASP A 2 3.48 -6.17 24.67
CA ASP A 2 4.78 -6.34 24.01
C ASP A 2 4.71 -7.65 23.23
N PHE A 3 4.32 -7.55 21.95
CA PHE A 3 4.52 -8.65 21.03
C PHE A 3 5.99 -8.65 20.66
N GLU A 4 6.67 -9.74 20.99
CA GLU A 4 8.01 -10.01 20.49
C GLU A 4 7.99 -9.89 18.96
N PRO A 5 8.92 -9.13 18.35
CA PRO A 5 8.91 -8.91 16.91
C PRO A 5 9.06 -10.24 16.17
N ILE A 6 8.21 -10.45 15.15
CA ILE A 6 8.24 -11.67 14.35
C ILE A 6 9.59 -11.71 13.60
N PRO A 7 10.37 -12.82 13.69
CA PRO A 7 11.64 -12.91 13.00
C PRO A 7 11.49 -12.73 11.49
N PHE A 8 12.37 -11.94 10.88
CA PHE A 8 12.33 -11.65 9.45
C PHE A 8 12.35 -12.92 8.58
N SER A 9 13.11 -13.95 8.98
CA SER A 9 13.16 -15.24 8.27
C SER A 9 11.82 -15.96 8.22
N VAL A 10 10.98 -15.80 9.25
CA VAL A 10 9.62 -16.35 9.26
C VAL A 10 8.73 -15.60 8.28
N LEU A 11 8.81 -14.26 8.28
CA LEU A 11 8.05 -13.42 7.34
C LEU A 11 8.47 -13.71 5.88
N SER A 12 9.78 -13.79 5.61
CA SER A 12 10.33 -14.12 4.30
C SER A 12 9.80 -15.45 3.79
N GLY A 13 9.89 -16.52 4.60
CA GLY A 13 9.38 -17.83 4.19
C GLY A 13 7.88 -17.85 3.88
N ILE A 14 7.08 -17.03 4.56
CA ILE A 14 5.65 -16.87 4.24
C ILE A 14 5.50 -16.18 2.89
N VAL A 15 6.22 -15.08 2.65
CA VAL A 15 6.11 -14.31 1.41
C VAL A 15 6.63 -15.12 0.22
N ASP A 16 7.76 -15.80 0.37
CA ASP A 16 8.34 -16.65 -0.67
C ASP A 16 7.33 -17.70 -1.15
N GLN A 17 6.63 -18.38 -0.22
CA GLN A 17 5.58 -19.33 -0.58
C GLN A 17 4.38 -18.66 -1.28
N ILE A 18 3.99 -17.45 -0.85
CA ILE A 18 2.90 -16.72 -1.50
C ILE A 18 3.29 -16.36 -2.93
N LEU A 19 4.50 -15.85 -3.15
CA LEU A 19 4.96 -15.43 -4.47
C LEU A 19 5.25 -16.62 -5.39
N GLU A 20 5.72 -17.75 -4.86
CA GLU A 20 5.84 -19.00 -5.63
C GLU A 20 4.47 -19.50 -6.12
N ASP A 21 3.44 -19.42 -5.28
CA ASP A 21 2.09 -19.88 -5.62
C ASP A 21 1.33 -18.92 -6.53
N CYS A 22 1.63 -17.61 -6.45
CA CYS A 22 0.88 -16.55 -7.13
C CYS A 22 1.59 -15.94 -8.33
N ASP A 23 2.91 -16.12 -8.46
CA ASP A 23 3.73 -15.49 -9.49
C ASP A 23 3.49 -13.96 -9.54
N GLU A 24 3.15 -13.40 -10.69
CA GLU A 24 2.82 -11.98 -10.85
C GLU A 24 1.34 -11.61 -10.53
N ASP A 25 0.52 -12.58 -10.09
CA ASP A 25 -0.90 -12.34 -9.79
C ASP A 25 -1.08 -11.63 -8.44
N VAL A 26 -1.28 -10.31 -8.53
CA VAL A 26 -1.54 -9.45 -7.38
C VAL A 26 -2.88 -9.76 -6.68
N VAL A 27 -3.87 -10.30 -7.40
CA VAL A 27 -5.16 -10.74 -6.83
C VAL A 27 -4.95 -11.97 -5.97
N CYS A 28 -4.20 -12.96 -6.47
CA CYS A 28 -3.80 -14.14 -5.71
C CYS A 28 -3.01 -13.74 -4.46
N THR A 29 -2.00 -12.87 -4.62
CA THR A 29 -1.16 -12.37 -3.50
C THR A 29 -2.03 -11.75 -2.41
N ARG A 30 -2.94 -10.85 -2.78
CA ARG A 30 -3.90 -10.26 -1.84
C ARG A 30 -4.74 -11.31 -1.12
N MET A 31 -5.28 -12.30 -1.84
CA MET A 31 -6.11 -13.34 -1.24
C MET A 31 -5.33 -14.17 -0.22
N ARG A 32 -4.07 -14.50 -0.51
CA ARG A 32 -3.20 -15.21 0.44
C ARG A 32 -2.91 -14.36 1.67
N LEU A 33 -2.55 -13.09 1.49
CA LEU A 33 -2.32 -12.14 2.60
C LEU A 33 -3.55 -11.97 3.49
N ALA A 34 -4.75 -11.90 2.90
CA ALA A 34 -6.01 -11.77 3.64
C ALA A 34 -6.33 -13.00 4.51
N GLY A 35 -5.80 -14.18 4.15
CA GLY A 35 -5.96 -15.42 4.92
C GLY A 35 -4.98 -15.57 6.08
N LEU A 36 -3.96 -14.73 6.18
CA LEU A 36 -2.98 -14.77 7.26
C LEU A 36 -3.55 -14.23 8.58
N GLU A 37 -2.95 -14.66 9.69
CA GLU A 37 -3.19 -14.03 10.98
C GLU A 37 -2.77 -12.54 10.92
N PRO A 38 -3.56 -11.60 11.48
CA PRO A 38 -3.31 -10.16 11.33
C PRO A 38 -1.88 -9.73 11.66
N ARG A 39 -1.26 -10.29 12.71
CA ARG A 39 0.12 -9.92 13.08
C ARG A 39 1.16 -10.22 12.00
N PHE A 40 1.04 -11.36 11.29
CA PHE A 40 1.97 -11.72 10.22
C PHE A 40 1.72 -10.85 9.00
N ARG A 41 0.46 -10.70 8.65
CA ARG A 41 0.03 -9.86 7.54
C ARG A 41 0.50 -8.42 7.71
N ASP A 42 0.21 -7.82 8.86
CA ASP A 42 0.50 -6.41 9.12
C ASP A 42 2.03 -6.19 9.14
N ALA A 43 2.82 -7.14 9.69
CA ALA A 43 4.28 -7.09 9.61
C ALA A 43 4.82 -7.21 8.17
N ILE A 44 4.22 -8.07 7.34
CA ILE A 44 4.60 -8.21 5.91
C ILE A 44 4.29 -6.91 5.15
N LEU A 45 3.08 -6.35 5.33
CA LEU A 45 2.61 -5.15 4.63
C LEU A 45 3.43 -3.90 4.93
N THR A 46 4.25 -3.90 5.99
CA THR A 46 5.15 -2.81 6.38
C THR A 46 6.63 -3.17 6.26
N SER A 47 6.98 -4.27 5.57
CA SER A 47 8.36 -4.74 5.38
C SER A 47 8.86 -4.53 3.95
N ASP A 48 10.12 -4.88 3.68
CA ASP A 48 10.70 -4.88 2.32
C ASP A 48 10.32 -6.11 1.49
N LEU A 49 9.53 -7.04 2.04
CA LEU A 49 9.22 -8.31 1.37
C LEU A 49 8.21 -8.16 0.22
N LEU A 50 7.45 -7.07 0.20
CA LEU A 50 6.52 -6.72 -0.87
C LEU A 50 6.89 -5.34 -1.42
N ASN A 51 6.49 -5.09 -2.66
CA ASN A 51 6.48 -3.74 -3.19
C ASN A 51 5.21 -2.98 -2.77
N ALA A 52 5.26 -1.66 -2.88
CA ALA A 52 4.16 -0.79 -2.53
C ALA A 52 2.93 -1.02 -3.42
N TRP A 53 3.09 -1.55 -4.64
CA TRP A 53 1.98 -1.90 -5.53
C TRP A 53 1.14 -3.05 -4.96
N GLN A 54 1.79 -4.11 -4.47
CA GLN A 54 1.10 -5.24 -3.83
C GLN A 54 0.34 -4.79 -2.59
N VAL A 55 0.91 -3.88 -1.79
CA VAL A 55 0.25 -3.29 -0.61
C VAL A 55 -0.91 -2.38 -0.99
N PHE A 56 -0.72 -1.52 -1.99
CA PHE A 56 -1.77 -0.66 -2.54
C PHE A 56 -2.98 -1.49 -2.99
N PHE A 57 -2.73 -2.53 -3.78
CA PHE A 57 -3.78 -3.41 -4.29
C PHE A 57 -4.45 -4.23 -3.17
N TYR A 58 -3.69 -4.66 -2.15
CA TYR A 58 -4.25 -5.33 -0.98
C TYR A 58 -5.37 -4.51 -0.32
N PHE A 59 -5.14 -3.20 -0.14
CA PHE A 59 -6.09 -2.32 0.54
C PHE A 59 -7.20 -1.79 -0.37
N PHE A 60 -6.84 -1.27 -1.54
CA PHE A 60 -7.77 -0.50 -2.36
C PHE A 60 -8.44 -1.35 -3.44
N GLN A 61 -7.77 -2.38 -3.97
CA GLN A 61 -8.25 -3.20 -5.09
C GLN A 61 -8.59 -2.34 -6.33
N GLU A 62 -7.84 -1.26 -6.52
CA GLU A 62 -8.00 -0.30 -7.61
C GLU A 62 -6.75 -0.29 -8.49
N TYR A 63 -6.90 0.16 -9.74
CA TYR A 63 -5.79 0.50 -10.62
C TYR A 63 -5.62 2.03 -10.65
N PRO A 64 -4.53 2.59 -10.12
CA PRO A 64 -4.43 4.04 -9.95
C PRO A 64 -4.21 4.77 -11.27
N ASN A 65 -3.16 4.40 -11.99
CA ASN A 65 -2.81 4.70 -13.39
C ASN A 65 -1.44 4.03 -13.65
N ASP A 66 -0.91 4.15 -14.86
CA ASP A 66 0.36 3.48 -15.21
C ASP A 66 1.56 4.06 -14.44
N GLU A 67 1.65 5.38 -14.30
CA GLU A 67 2.74 6.06 -13.59
C GLU A 67 2.77 5.70 -12.10
N ALA A 68 1.63 5.84 -11.43
CA ALA A 68 1.46 5.47 -10.04
C ALA A 68 1.80 3.98 -9.81
N ARG A 69 1.31 3.10 -10.70
CA ARG A 69 1.61 1.68 -10.63
C ARG A 69 3.12 1.43 -10.79
N GLU A 70 3.77 2.09 -11.73
CA GLU A 70 5.21 1.93 -11.96
C GLU A 70 6.02 2.35 -10.72
N ILE A 71 5.75 3.55 -10.19
CA ILE A 71 6.37 4.04 -8.95
C ILE A 71 6.19 3.02 -7.83
N LEU A 72 4.96 2.56 -7.62
CA LEU A 72 4.63 1.61 -6.56
C LEU A 72 5.27 0.23 -6.76
N ALA A 73 5.42 -0.24 -8.00
CA ALA A 73 6.02 -1.54 -8.31
C ALA A 73 7.53 -1.56 -8.05
N PHE A 74 8.21 -0.42 -8.20
CA PHE A 74 9.64 -0.26 -7.93
C PHE A 74 9.97 0.24 -6.53
N THR A 75 8.97 0.53 -5.70
CA THR A 75 9.16 1.03 -4.34
C THR A 75 8.89 -0.09 -3.33
N PRO A 76 9.79 -0.36 -2.36
CA PRO A 76 9.51 -1.33 -1.30
C PRO A 76 8.39 -0.83 -0.38
N ALA A 77 7.59 -1.76 0.16
CA ALA A 77 6.46 -1.40 1.00
C ALA A 77 6.88 -0.70 2.32
N SER A 78 8.08 -0.94 2.83
CA SER A 78 8.60 -0.26 4.02
C SER A 78 8.68 1.27 3.86
N SER A 79 8.92 1.77 2.65
CA SER A 79 8.96 3.22 2.34
C SER A 79 7.62 3.92 2.55
N LEU A 80 6.51 3.17 2.59
CA LEU A 80 5.18 3.73 2.84
C LEU A 80 5.05 4.35 4.23
N ALA A 81 5.92 4.01 5.19
CA ALA A 81 5.96 4.65 6.51
C ALA A 81 6.34 6.14 6.44
N GLU A 82 7.16 6.52 5.45
CA GLU A 82 7.56 7.90 5.20
C GLU A 82 6.63 8.59 4.19
N GLY A 83 5.86 7.80 3.45
CA GLY A 83 4.96 8.23 2.40
C GLY A 83 5.63 8.25 1.03
N VAL A 84 4.91 7.71 0.05
CA VAL A 84 5.37 7.59 -1.33
C VAL A 84 4.48 8.46 -2.21
N SER A 85 5.07 9.43 -2.90
CA SER A 85 4.36 10.16 -3.95
C SER A 85 4.07 9.20 -5.10
N ILE A 86 2.79 9.05 -5.47
CA ILE A 86 2.34 8.15 -6.52
C ILE A 86 1.94 8.91 -7.78
N GLY A 87 2.39 10.15 -7.93
CA GLY A 87 2.13 11.01 -9.09
C GLY A 87 0.98 12.00 -8.86
N GLU A 88 0.62 12.67 -9.94
CA GLU A 88 -0.36 13.76 -9.94
C GLU A 88 -1.68 13.34 -10.58
N TYR A 89 -2.77 13.91 -10.10
CA TYR A 89 -4.09 13.79 -10.68
C TYR A 89 -4.79 15.16 -10.67
N ARG A 90 -5.04 15.73 -11.85
CA ARG A 90 -5.59 17.09 -12.03
C ARG A 90 -4.86 18.14 -11.17
N ASP A 91 -3.55 18.26 -11.37
CA ASP A 91 -2.67 19.20 -10.67
C ASP A 91 -2.61 19.02 -9.13
N CYS A 92 -3.15 17.90 -8.62
CA CYS A 92 -3.04 17.52 -7.22
C CYS A 92 -2.04 16.37 -7.07
N LEU A 93 -1.08 16.51 -6.17
CA LEU A 93 -0.15 15.45 -5.80
C LEU A 93 -0.85 14.41 -4.91
N LEU A 94 -0.71 13.13 -5.24
CA LEU A 94 -1.18 12.03 -4.41
C LEU A 94 -0.01 11.35 -3.68
N THR A 95 -0.10 11.23 -2.36
CA THR A 95 0.87 10.49 -1.54
C THR A 95 0.20 9.31 -0.87
N PHE A 96 0.71 8.10 -1.10
CA PHE A 96 0.30 6.90 -0.39
C PHE A 96 1.17 6.69 0.85
N VAL A 97 0.53 6.60 2.01
CA VAL A 97 1.18 6.42 3.31
C VAL A 97 0.57 5.23 4.05
N MET A 98 1.41 4.51 4.79
CA MET A 98 1.02 3.47 5.70
C MET A 98 1.44 3.84 7.12
N ASP A 99 0.47 4.01 8.02
CA ASP A 99 0.73 4.18 9.46
C ASP A 99 0.06 3.06 10.24
N ASN A 100 0.83 2.31 11.05
CA ASN A 100 0.31 1.21 11.86
C ASN A 100 -0.59 0.23 11.08
N ALA A 101 -0.13 -0.20 9.89
CA ALA A 101 -0.88 -1.05 8.96
C ALA A 101 -2.22 -0.46 8.47
N ARG A 102 -2.39 0.88 8.53
CA ARG A 102 -3.56 1.59 8.01
C ARG A 102 -3.17 2.41 6.78
N PRO A 103 -3.83 2.16 5.63
CA PRO A 103 -3.55 2.91 4.41
C PRO A 103 -4.18 4.31 4.49
N THR A 104 -3.43 5.30 4.02
CA THR A 104 -3.87 6.69 3.90
C THR A 104 -3.46 7.23 2.54
N ILE A 105 -4.37 7.95 1.86
CA ILE A 105 -4.05 8.76 0.69
C ILE A 105 -4.13 10.23 1.11
N ILE A 106 -3.04 10.95 0.89
CA ILE A 106 -2.93 12.40 1.12
C ILE A 106 -2.98 13.09 -0.24
N ILE A 107 -3.73 14.18 -0.29
CA ILE A 107 -3.87 15.05 -1.45
C ILE A 107 -3.26 16.40 -1.09
N SER A 108 -2.34 16.87 -1.92
CA SER A 108 -1.70 18.16 -1.74
C SER A 108 -1.77 18.97 -3.04
N ASP A 109 -1.85 20.28 -2.89
CA ASP A 109 -1.46 21.21 -3.95
C ASP A 109 0.05 21.53 -3.81
N ASP A 110 0.56 22.47 -4.63
CA ASP A 110 1.96 22.90 -4.59
C ASP A 110 2.42 23.53 -3.25
N LEU A 111 1.48 23.91 -2.38
CA LEU A 111 1.74 24.73 -1.20
C LEU A 111 1.44 23.99 0.11
N GLN A 112 0.44 23.11 0.12
CA GLN A 112 -0.10 22.52 1.34
C GLN A 112 -0.87 21.22 1.08
N GLU A 113 -1.03 20.45 2.15
CA GLU A 113 -1.99 19.36 2.19
C GLU A 113 -3.43 19.92 2.14
N MET A 114 -4.21 19.43 1.19
CA MET A 114 -5.62 19.77 1.03
C MET A 114 -6.51 18.82 1.83
N ARG A 115 -6.20 17.51 1.78
CA ARG A 115 -7.03 16.47 2.39
C ARG A 115 -6.27 15.17 2.62
N ARG A 116 -6.76 14.37 3.58
CA ARG A 116 -6.35 12.98 3.77
C ARG A 116 -7.55 12.06 3.94
N PHE A 117 -7.46 10.88 3.37
CA PHE A 117 -8.45 9.80 3.51
C PHE A 117 -7.77 8.54 4.00
N SER A 118 -8.43 7.75 4.84
CA SER A 118 -7.86 6.52 5.41
C SER A 118 -8.80 5.32 5.28
N GLY A 119 -8.21 4.12 5.27
CA GLY A 119 -8.93 2.85 5.14
C GLY A 119 -9.16 2.42 3.69
N ALA A 120 -9.89 1.32 3.50
CA ALA A 120 -10.01 0.62 2.21
C ALA A 120 -10.64 1.44 1.06
N GLN A 121 -11.29 2.57 1.36
CA GLN A 121 -11.87 3.46 0.35
C GLN A 121 -11.03 4.73 0.12
N ALA A 122 -9.87 4.89 0.77
CA ALA A 122 -9.14 6.15 0.77
C ALA A 122 -8.76 6.63 -0.64
N TYR A 123 -8.25 5.73 -1.48
CA TYR A 123 -7.91 6.07 -2.86
C TYR A 123 -9.11 6.57 -3.66
N ARG A 124 -10.22 5.83 -3.65
CA ARG A 124 -11.46 6.23 -4.33
C ARG A 124 -12.02 7.54 -3.79
N GLN A 125 -11.98 7.74 -2.46
CA GLN A 125 -12.42 8.97 -1.84
C GLN A 125 -11.55 10.16 -2.26
N ALA A 126 -10.24 9.94 -2.41
CA ALA A 126 -9.32 10.97 -2.87
C ALA A 126 -9.60 11.40 -4.31
N ILE A 127 -9.79 10.42 -5.22
CA ILE A 127 -10.15 10.71 -6.61
C ILE A 127 -11.50 11.43 -6.69
N ASN A 128 -12.51 10.96 -5.97
CA ASN A 128 -13.83 11.61 -5.94
C ASN A 128 -13.77 13.05 -5.41
N PHE A 129 -12.89 13.33 -4.44
CA PHE A 129 -12.68 14.67 -3.92
C PHE A 129 -12.13 15.59 -5.02
N ILE A 130 -11.06 15.17 -5.71
CA ILE A 130 -10.45 15.95 -6.79
C ILE A 130 -11.41 16.13 -7.97
N ASP A 131 -12.23 15.11 -8.27
CA ASP A 131 -13.22 15.19 -9.36
C ASP A 131 -14.40 16.13 -9.07
N SER A 132 -14.66 16.41 -7.78
CA SER A 132 -15.79 17.24 -7.34
C SER A 132 -15.45 18.72 -7.20
N GLU A 133 -14.17 19.07 -7.25
CA GLU A 133 -13.66 20.45 -7.35
C GLU A 133 -13.68 20.92 -8.82
#